data_AF-A0A9Q5BZR3-F1
#
_entry.id   AF-A0A9Q5BZR3-F1
#
_cell.length_a   1.000
_cell.length_b   1.000
_cell.length_c   1.000
_cell.angle_alpha   90.00
_cell.angle_beta   90.00
_cell.angle_gamma   90.00
#
_symmetry.space_group_name_H-M   'P 1'
#
loop_
_entity.id
_entity.type
_entity.pdbx_description
1 polymer ?
#
loop_
_entity_poly.entity_id
_entity_poly.type
_entity_poly.pdbx_seq_one_letter_code
_entity_poly.pdbx_strand_id
1 'polypeptide(L)'
;MINTGKVADKDVPKAPGMKYRHYAPSEPVVVVDDPADFGKIDFNDKTGVAALGSVLDQINLPEENKFDLGKNLIDADHNLFGALRYFDDKDDIETIYVQGFDEGEESLAYMNRLNKAAGGHHLNK
;
A
#
# COMPACT_ATOMS: atom_id res chain seq x y z
N MET A 1 10.51 52.30 -23.72
CA MET A 1 9.54 51.50 -24.50
C MET A 1 9.40 50.15 -23.81
N ILE A 2 8.16 49.81 -23.39
CA ILE A 2 7.59 48.46 -23.11
C ILE A 2 8.36 47.55 -22.11
N ASN A 3 7.80 46.80 -21.16
CA ASN A 3 6.52 46.08 -21.03
C ASN A 3 6.36 45.67 -19.54
N THR A 4 5.21 45.88 -18.89
CA THR A 4 4.18 44.86 -18.53
C THR A 4 4.66 43.66 -17.70
N GLY A 5 3.92 43.36 -16.62
CA GLY A 5 4.10 42.12 -15.86
C GLY A 5 3.50 42.14 -14.46
N LYS A 6 2.20 42.41 -14.34
CA LYS A 6 1.42 42.16 -13.12
C LYS A 6 1.18 40.65 -13.05
N VAL A 7 1.79 39.94 -12.10
CA VAL A 7 1.41 38.56 -11.79
C VAL A 7 1.08 38.47 -10.30
N ALA A 8 -0.18 38.12 -10.07
CA ALA A 8 -0.72 37.75 -8.77
C ALA A 8 -0.47 36.25 -8.62
N ASP A 9 0.52 35.87 -7.81
CA ASP A 9 0.68 34.49 -7.40
C ASP A 9 -0.07 34.28 -6.11
N LYS A 10 -1.17 33.52 -6.26
CA LYS A 10 -1.94 32.97 -5.17
C LYS A 10 -1.02 32.08 -4.33
N ASP A 11 -0.92 32.39 -3.05
CA ASP A 11 -0.44 31.50 -1.99
C ASP A 11 -1.17 30.15 -2.08
N VAL A 12 -0.59 29.21 -2.83
CA VAL A 12 -0.77 27.78 -2.62
C VAL A 12 0.38 27.38 -1.71
N PRO A 13 0.14 26.99 -0.45
CA PRO A 13 1.22 26.55 0.40
C PRO A 13 1.87 25.32 -0.24
N LYS A 14 3.15 25.47 -0.60
CA LYS A 14 4.07 24.36 -0.85
C LYS A 14 3.97 23.41 0.33
N ALA A 15 3.45 22.21 0.10
CA ALA A 15 3.45 21.15 1.09
C ALA A 15 4.90 21.01 1.64
N PRO A 16 5.10 21.13 2.97
CA PRO A 16 6.41 21.28 3.57
C PRO A 16 6.98 19.93 4.03
N GLY A 17 8.09 19.49 3.42
CA GLY A 17 8.90 18.36 3.91
C GLY A 17 8.26 16.98 3.66
N MET A 18 9.01 15.92 3.36
CA MET A 18 10.26 15.57 4.02
C MET A 18 11.27 14.91 3.08
N LYS A 19 12.53 15.03 3.52
CA LYS A 19 13.74 14.63 2.82
C LYS A 19 13.87 13.10 2.79
N TYR A 20 14.31 12.58 1.64
CA TYR A 20 15.03 11.32 1.41
C TYR A 20 15.10 10.32 2.58
N ARG A 21 14.42 9.18 2.43
CA ARG A 21 14.81 7.93 3.12
C ARG A 21 15.05 6.84 2.08
N HIS A 22 16.23 6.23 2.18
CA HIS A 22 16.77 5.25 1.26
C HIS A 22 16.45 3.82 1.73
N TYR A 23 15.84 3.02 0.85
CA TYR A 23 15.88 1.55 0.74
C TYR A 23 15.52 0.68 1.96
N ALA A 24 14.23 0.67 2.29
CA ALA A 24 13.37 -0.41 2.79
C ALA A 24 11.99 0.25 2.99
N PRO A 25 10.84 -0.40 2.71
CA PRO A 25 9.54 0.22 2.98
C PRO A 25 9.56 0.70 4.43
N SER A 26 9.43 2.03 4.62
CA SER A 26 9.51 2.65 5.95
C SER A 26 8.20 2.49 6.70
N GLU A 27 7.16 2.15 5.95
CA GLU A 27 5.78 1.98 6.36
C GLU A 27 5.59 0.56 6.90
N PRO A 28 4.96 0.37 8.06
CA PRO A 28 4.57 -0.95 8.53
C PRO A 28 3.71 -1.67 7.47
N VAL A 29 4.27 -2.75 6.93
CA VAL A 29 3.52 -3.72 6.14
C VAL A 29 2.92 -4.73 7.10
N VAL A 30 1.59 -4.85 7.10
CA VAL A 30 0.82 -5.74 7.96
C VAL A 30 0.21 -6.84 7.11
N VAL A 31 0.48 -8.09 7.48
CA VAL A 31 -0.14 -9.26 6.84
C VAL A 31 -1.53 -9.47 7.40
N VAL A 32 -2.51 -9.63 6.52
CA VAL A 32 -3.89 -9.98 6.85
C VAL A 32 -4.15 -11.40 6.37
N ASP A 33 -4.06 -12.36 7.28
CA ASP A 33 -4.15 -13.80 6.94
C ASP A 33 -5.54 -14.20 6.43
N ASP A 34 -6.61 -13.69 7.05
CA ASP A 34 -7.99 -13.93 6.64
C ASP A 34 -8.55 -12.71 5.89
N PRO A 35 -8.96 -12.84 4.61
CA PRO A 35 -9.59 -11.76 3.87
C PRO A 35 -10.81 -11.13 4.56
N ALA A 36 -11.53 -11.86 5.41
CA ALA A 36 -12.66 -11.32 6.18
C ALA A 36 -12.21 -10.27 7.22
N ASP A 37 -10.95 -10.30 7.66
CA ASP A 37 -10.42 -9.36 8.64
C ASP A 37 -10.21 -7.97 8.06
N PHE A 38 -10.11 -7.81 6.73
CA PHE A 38 -10.11 -6.49 6.11
C PHE A 38 -11.35 -5.67 6.47
N GLY A 39 -12.51 -6.32 6.66
CA GLY A 39 -13.74 -5.63 7.08
C GLY A 39 -13.72 -5.13 8.54
N LYS A 40 -12.74 -5.56 9.35
CA LYS A 40 -12.56 -5.14 10.74
C LYS A 40 -11.55 -4.00 10.90
N ILE A 41 -10.83 -3.67 9.83
CA ILE A 41 -9.79 -2.63 9.84
C ILE A 41 -10.46 -1.28 9.60
N ASP A 42 -10.21 -0.33 10.49
CA ASP A 42 -10.57 1.07 10.27
C ASP A 42 -9.54 1.71 9.33
N PHE A 43 -9.84 1.65 8.03
CA PHE A 43 -9.02 2.28 7.01
C PHE A 43 -9.11 3.80 7.07
N ASN A 44 -7.98 4.48 6.85
CA ASN A 44 -7.91 5.92 6.69
C ASN A 44 -7.29 6.30 5.33
N ASP A 45 -7.22 7.60 5.06
CA ASP A 45 -6.61 8.17 3.85
C ASP A 45 -5.12 7.89 3.71
N LYS A 46 -4.45 7.45 4.77
CA LYS A 46 -3.04 7.07 4.81
C LYS A 46 -2.81 5.56 4.79
N THR A 47 -3.85 4.78 4.50
CA THR A 47 -3.77 3.32 4.50
C THR A 47 -3.76 2.80 3.08
N GLY A 48 -2.74 2.03 2.73
CA GLY A 48 -2.67 1.27 1.48
C GLY A 48 -3.16 -0.16 1.68
N VAL A 49 -3.90 -0.70 0.71
CA VAL A 49 -4.32 -2.11 0.72
C VAL A 49 -3.92 -2.81 -0.57
N ALA A 50 -3.16 -3.89 -0.45
CA ALA A 50 -2.88 -4.83 -1.52
C ALA A 50 -3.64 -6.13 -1.28
N ALA A 51 -4.63 -6.44 -2.11
CA ALA A 51 -5.42 -7.65 -1.99
C ALA A 51 -5.88 -8.11 -3.37
N LEU A 52 -6.48 -9.29 -3.46
CA LEU A 52 -7.16 -9.71 -4.68
C LEU A 52 -8.32 -8.75 -4.99
N GLY A 53 -8.60 -8.52 -6.28
CA GLY A 53 -9.70 -7.63 -6.69
C GLY A 53 -11.04 -7.93 -6.00
N SER A 54 -11.37 -9.20 -5.76
CA SER A 54 -12.59 -9.61 -5.04
C SER A 54 -12.67 -9.12 -3.59
N VAL A 55 -11.52 -8.89 -2.94
CA VAL A 55 -11.42 -8.35 -1.58
C VAL A 55 -11.42 -6.83 -1.64
N LEU A 56 -10.71 -6.23 -2.60
CA LEU A 56 -10.67 -4.78 -2.81
C LEU A 56 -12.05 -4.17 -3.10
N ASP A 57 -12.93 -4.92 -3.78
CA ASP A 57 -14.32 -4.52 -4.04
C ASP A 57 -15.15 -4.35 -2.75
N GLN A 58 -14.77 -5.04 -1.68
CA GLN A 58 -15.45 -4.99 -0.38
C GLN A 58 -14.90 -3.86 0.52
N ILE A 59 -13.76 -3.28 0.14
CA ILE A 59 -13.06 -2.27 0.92
C ILE A 59 -13.44 -0.87 0.44
N ASN A 60 -13.91 -0.03 1.36
CA ASN A 60 -14.23 1.36 1.07
C ASN A 60 -13.00 2.27 1.25
N LEU A 61 -12.10 2.24 0.27
CA LEU A 61 -10.92 3.10 0.17
C LEU A 61 -10.84 3.76 -1.21
N PRO A 62 -10.16 4.91 -1.35
CA PRO A 62 -9.81 5.48 -2.65
C PRO A 62 -9.04 4.48 -3.52
N GLU A 63 -9.26 4.48 -4.84
CA GLU A 63 -8.56 3.59 -5.78
C GLU A 63 -7.04 3.78 -5.76
N GLU A 64 -6.58 5.00 -5.50
CA GLU A 64 -5.16 5.27 -5.29
C GLU A 64 -4.61 4.50 -4.08
N ASN A 65 -5.41 4.22 -3.07
CA ASN A 65 -4.98 3.49 -1.88
C ASN A 65 -5.16 1.98 -2.00
N LYS A 66 -5.52 1.50 -3.19
CA LYS A 66 -5.73 0.08 -3.48
C LYS A 66 -4.73 -0.39 -4.52
N PHE A 67 -4.29 -1.64 -4.37
CA PHE A 67 -3.47 -2.31 -5.36
C PHE A 67 -3.99 -3.73 -5.58
N ASP A 68 -4.41 -4.02 -6.81
CA ASP A 68 -4.89 -5.35 -7.20
C ASP A 68 -3.72 -6.32 -7.35
N LEU A 69 -3.67 -7.32 -6.47
CA LEU A 69 -2.71 -8.41 -6.54
C LEU A 69 -3.04 -9.43 -7.65
N GLY A 70 -4.25 -9.36 -8.21
CA GLY A 70 -4.73 -10.25 -9.26
C GLY A 70 -5.86 -11.14 -8.78
N LYS A 71 -5.93 -12.38 -9.29
CA LYS A 71 -7.06 -13.29 -9.05
C LYS A 71 -6.73 -14.50 -8.20
N ASN A 72 -5.45 -14.82 -8.06
CA ASN A 72 -4.97 -16.02 -7.39
C ASN A 72 -3.58 -15.79 -6.80
N LEU A 73 -3.08 -16.79 -6.08
CA LEU A 73 -1.77 -16.79 -5.44
C LEU A 73 -0.61 -16.51 -6.42
N ILE A 74 -0.68 -17.05 -7.64
CA ILE A 74 0.39 -16.88 -8.64
C ILE A 74 0.49 -15.42 -9.06
N ASP A 75 -0.64 -14.79 -9.39
CA ASP A 75 -0.68 -13.36 -9.72
C ASP A 75 -0.20 -12.53 -8.52
N ALA A 76 -0.67 -12.86 -7.32
CA ALA A 76 -0.30 -12.15 -6.11
C ALA A 76 1.21 -12.21 -5.84
N ASP A 77 1.84 -13.36 -6.07
CA ASP A 77 3.29 -13.53 -5.91
C ASP A 77 4.09 -12.73 -6.93
N HIS A 78 3.64 -12.66 -8.19
CA HIS A 78 4.25 -11.82 -9.21
C HIS A 78 4.07 -10.32 -8.94
N ASN A 79 2.92 -9.93 -8.39
CA ASN A 79 2.55 -8.54 -8.17
C ASN A 79 2.99 -7.98 -6.81
N LEU A 80 3.33 -8.83 -5.84
CA LEU A 80 3.67 -8.44 -4.45
C LEU A 80 4.70 -7.31 -4.39
N PHE A 81 5.85 -7.45 -5.08
CA PHE A 81 6.88 -6.41 -5.07
C PHE A 81 6.45 -5.14 -5.81
N GLY A 82 5.59 -5.28 -6.83
CA GLY A 82 4.99 -4.14 -7.52
C GLY A 82 4.06 -3.35 -6.59
N ALA A 83 3.24 -4.04 -5.81
CA ALA A 83 2.34 -3.46 -4.82
C ALA A 83 3.11 -2.71 -3.73
N LEU A 84 4.14 -3.35 -3.16
CA LEU A 84 4.97 -2.74 -2.13
C LEU A 84 5.66 -1.48 -2.66
N ARG A 85 6.22 -1.54 -3.87
CA ARG A 85 6.87 -0.38 -4.50
C ARG A 85 5.88 0.74 -4.81
N TYR A 86 4.68 0.39 -5.26
CA TYR A 86 3.63 1.36 -5.55
C TYR A 86 3.26 2.20 -4.33
N PHE A 87 3.21 1.59 -3.14
CA PHE A 87 2.95 2.30 -1.89
C PHE A 87 4.20 2.97 -1.31
N ASP A 88 5.39 2.41 -1.50
CA ASP A 88 6.67 3.04 -1.11
C ASP A 88 6.92 4.36 -1.87
N ASP A 89 6.42 4.47 -3.11
CA ASP A 89 6.48 5.71 -3.91
C ASP A 89 5.48 6.79 -3.43
N LYS A 90 4.65 6.52 -2.40
CA LYS A 90 3.62 7.44 -1.88
C LYS A 90 3.96 7.98 -0.50
N ASP A 91 4.17 9.29 -0.42
CA ASP A 91 4.51 9.98 0.84
C ASP A 91 3.34 10.05 1.85
N ASP A 92 2.11 9.79 1.42
CA ASP A 92 0.89 9.88 2.22
C ASP A 92 0.47 8.55 2.87
N ILE A 93 1.02 7.43 2.42
CA ILE A 93 0.72 6.11 2.99
C ILE A 93 1.61 5.87 4.22
N GLU A 94 1.00 5.60 5.36
CA GLU A 94 1.67 5.31 6.63
C GLU A 94 1.57 3.82 7.00
N THR A 95 0.65 3.06 6.43
CA THR A 95 0.48 1.62 6.73
C THR A 95 -0.04 0.89 5.51
N ILE A 96 0.54 -0.27 5.23
CA ILE A 96 0.16 -1.11 4.08
C ILE A 96 -0.38 -2.43 4.61
N TYR A 97 -1.63 -2.76 4.29
CA TYR A 97 -2.20 -4.07 4.56
C TYR A 97 -2.11 -4.93 3.31
N VAL A 98 -1.54 -6.12 3.45
CA VAL A 98 -1.38 -7.06 2.33
C VAL A 98 -2.10 -8.36 2.67
N GLN A 99 -2.89 -8.85 1.71
CA GLN A 99 -3.59 -10.12 1.85
C GLN A 99 -2.59 -11.28 1.94
N GLY A 100 -2.66 -12.04 3.03
CA GLY A 100 -1.98 -13.31 3.20
C GLY A 100 -2.73 -14.45 2.52
N PHE A 101 -2.04 -15.59 2.38
CA PHE A 101 -2.62 -16.84 1.93
C PHE A 101 -2.14 -17.96 2.85
N ASP A 102 -3.04 -18.79 3.33
CA ASP A 102 -2.74 -19.94 4.20
C ASP A 102 -2.99 -21.30 3.51
N GLU A 103 -3.47 -21.28 2.25
CA GLU A 103 -3.83 -22.48 1.51
C GLU A 103 -2.62 -23.16 0.86
N GLY A 104 -2.15 -24.24 1.47
CA GLY A 104 -1.23 -25.21 0.87
C GLY A 104 0.25 -24.84 0.90
N GLU A 105 1.10 -25.72 0.36
CA GLU A 105 2.56 -25.49 0.34
C GLU A 105 2.98 -24.36 -0.60
N GLU A 106 2.16 -24.06 -1.62
CA GLU A 106 2.44 -23.02 -2.60
C GLU A 106 2.41 -21.62 -1.97
N SER A 107 1.53 -21.40 -0.98
CA SER A 107 1.41 -20.11 -0.27
C SER A 107 2.62 -19.84 0.62
N LEU A 108 3.37 -20.86 1.05
CA LEU A 108 4.56 -20.69 1.89
C LEU A 108 5.63 -19.82 1.23
N ALA A 109 5.81 -19.96 -0.08
CA ALA A 109 6.80 -19.17 -0.82
C ALA A 109 6.41 -17.69 -0.85
N TYR A 110 5.12 -17.41 -1.11
CA TYR A 110 4.54 -16.07 -1.05
C TYR A 110 4.65 -15.48 0.36
N MET A 111 4.17 -16.22 1.36
CA MET A 111 4.18 -15.80 2.76
C MET A 111 5.60 -15.56 3.27
N ASN A 112 6.59 -16.35 2.85
CA ASN A 112 7.98 -16.09 3.21
C ASN A 112 8.48 -14.73 2.68
N ARG A 113 8.10 -14.35 1.45
CA ARG A 113 8.45 -13.05 0.87
C ARG A 113 7.69 -11.92 1.55
N LEU A 114 6.39 -12.10 1.76
CA LEU A 114 5.53 -11.13 2.43
C LEU A 114 5.96 -10.90 3.89
N ASN A 115 6.22 -11.96 4.66
CA ASN A 115 6.70 -11.87 6.04
C ASN A 115 8.03 -11.13 6.16
N LYS A 116 8.91 -11.29 5.16
CA LYS A 116 10.18 -10.57 5.09
C LYS A 116 9.96 -9.08 4.84
N ALA A 117 8.97 -8.71 4.01
CA ALA A 117 8.58 -7.31 3.80
C ALA A 117 7.87 -6.71 5.02
N ALA A 118 7.02 -7.50 5.67
CA ALA A 118 6.27 -7.15 6.88
C ALA A 118 7.13 -7.08 8.15
N GLY A 119 8.41 -7.48 8.11
CA GLY A 119 9.23 -7.58 9.31
C GLY A 119 8.64 -8.52 10.39
N GLY A 120 7.70 -9.40 10.01
CA GLY A 120 6.94 -10.25 10.92
C GLY A 120 5.70 -9.61 11.56
N HIS A 121 5.23 -8.44 11.10
CA HIS A 121 3.99 -7.81 11.56
C HIS A 121 2.74 -8.44 10.93
N HIS A 122 1.88 -9.01 11.78
CA HIS A 122 0.64 -9.71 11.41
C HIS A 122 -0.52 -9.08 12.16
N LEU A 123 -1.69 -8.97 11.53
CA LEU A 123 -2.87 -8.36 12.15
C LEU A 123 -3.37 -9.13 13.39
N ASN A 124 -3.12 -10.44 13.48
CA ASN A 124 -3.66 -11.33 14.51
C ASN A 124 -2.64 -11.92 15.51
N LYS A 125 -1.49 -11.27 15.74
CA LYS A 125 -0.48 -11.79 16.69
C LYS A 125 -0.17 -10.89 17.86
#